data_AF-A0A329KN43-F1
#
_entry.id   AF-A0A329KN43-F1
#
_cell.length_a   1.000
_cell.length_b   1.000
_cell.length_c   1.000
_cell.angle_alpha   90.00
_cell.angle_beta   90.00
_cell.angle_gamma   90.00
#
_symmetry.space_group_name_H-M   'P 1'
#
loop_
_entity.id
_entity.type
_entity.pdbx_description
1 polymer ?
#
loop_
_entity_poly.entity_id
_entity_poly.type
_entity_poly.pdbx_seq_one_letter_code
_entity_poly.pdbx_strand_id
1 'polypeptide(L)'
;VGDRLDTDIEGANAAELPSLMVLTGVNSARDAVYAEPARRPTYIGHDLRSLHAEGERLKVGPQPGWRVDVADTAITVSADGSDDGDGLSIVRAVAAAVYARSGSGSGSREVRIEAGDDHARAALGRWSLVRTD
;
A
#
# COMPACT_ATOMS: atom_id res chain seq x y z
N VAL A 1 9.61 12.34 -5.69
CA VAL A 1 8.12 12.42 -5.82
C VAL A 1 7.80 12.04 -7.25
N GLY A 2 6.89 11.11 -7.48
CA GLY A 2 6.56 10.64 -8.84
C GLY A 2 5.37 9.69 -8.85
N ASP A 3 4.97 9.26 -10.02
CA ASP A 3 3.79 8.40 -10.27
C ASP A 3 4.16 7.08 -10.95
N ARG A 4 5.44 6.88 -11.31
CA ARG A 4 5.96 5.68 -11.95
C ARG A 4 6.86 4.87 -11.03
N LEU A 5 6.51 3.60 -10.86
CA LEU A 5 7.27 2.63 -10.07
C LEU A 5 8.63 2.29 -10.70
N ASP A 6 8.66 2.14 -12.02
CA ASP A 6 9.83 1.68 -12.80
C ASP A 6 10.86 2.78 -13.10
N THR A 7 10.56 4.05 -12.80
CA THR A 7 11.47 5.16 -13.01
C THR A 7 11.66 5.98 -11.74
N ASP A 8 10.59 6.56 -11.20
CA ASP A 8 10.70 7.54 -10.13
C ASP A 8 11.02 6.84 -8.81
N ILE A 9 10.31 5.75 -8.52
CA ILE A 9 10.46 5.01 -7.27
C ILE A 9 11.69 4.09 -7.34
N GLU A 10 11.87 3.36 -8.44
CA GLU A 10 13.08 2.55 -8.66
C GLU A 10 14.35 3.40 -8.62
N GLY A 11 14.35 4.56 -9.29
CA GLY A 11 15.47 5.49 -9.29
C GLY A 11 15.74 6.08 -7.90
N ALA A 12 14.70 6.46 -7.15
CA ALA A 12 14.88 6.94 -5.78
C ALA A 12 15.46 5.87 -4.86
N ASN A 13 14.99 4.62 -4.95
CA ASN A 13 15.51 3.50 -4.18
C ASN A 13 16.96 3.17 -4.55
N ALA A 14 17.31 3.17 -5.84
CA ALA A 14 18.68 2.97 -6.32
C ALA A 14 19.63 4.08 -5.86
N ALA A 15 19.11 5.29 -5.65
CA ALA A 15 19.85 6.42 -5.09
C ALA A 15 19.79 6.51 -3.55
N GLU A 16 19.18 5.53 -2.88
CA GLU A 16 18.99 5.49 -1.41
C GLU A 16 18.25 6.71 -0.85
N LEU A 17 17.32 7.28 -1.64
CA LEU A 17 16.50 8.42 -1.24
C LEU A 17 15.07 8.00 -0.90
N PRO A 18 14.44 8.62 0.12
CA PRO A 18 13.03 8.39 0.38
C PRO A 18 12.15 8.91 -0.77
N SER A 19 11.09 8.17 -1.09
CA SER A 19 10.23 8.45 -2.24
C SER A 19 8.76 8.61 -1.83
N LEU A 20 8.08 9.58 -2.45
CA LEU A 20 6.63 9.74 -2.37
C LEU A 20 6.02 9.39 -3.72
N MET A 21 5.20 8.34 -3.74
CA MET A 21 4.37 7.97 -4.87
C MET A 21 3.03 8.71 -4.79
N VAL A 22 2.64 9.38 -5.88
CA VAL A 22 1.33 10.00 -6.04
C VAL A 22 0.48 9.23 -7.05
N LEU A 23 -0.83 9.18 -6.83
CA LEU A 23 -1.77 8.37 -7.62
C LEU A 23 -2.48 9.16 -8.73
N THR A 24 -1.77 10.11 -9.35
CA THR A 24 -2.30 11.00 -10.39
C THR A 24 -1.95 10.58 -11.81
N GLY A 25 -1.17 9.52 -11.99
CA GLY A 25 -0.65 9.15 -13.30
C GLY A 25 -0.57 7.65 -13.54
N VAL A 26 0.61 7.13 -13.88
CA VAL A 26 0.76 5.81 -14.52
C VAL A 26 0.41 4.65 -13.62
N ASN A 27 1.04 4.54 -12.45
CA ASN A 27 0.84 3.39 -11.57
C ASN A 27 -0.26 3.64 -10.53
N SER A 28 -1.06 2.59 -10.29
CA SER A 28 -2.19 2.58 -9.38
C SER A 28 -1.80 2.21 -7.94
N ALA A 29 -2.74 2.38 -7.00
CA ALA A 29 -2.61 1.86 -5.64
C ALA A 29 -2.35 0.34 -5.62
N ARG A 30 -2.98 -0.40 -6.54
CA ARG A 30 -2.78 -1.85 -6.68
C ARG A 30 -1.35 -2.17 -7.11
N ASP A 31 -0.81 -1.43 -8.08
CA ASP A 31 0.57 -1.63 -8.53
C ASP A 31 1.56 -1.36 -7.41
N ALA A 32 1.33 -0.30 -6.61
CA ALA A 32 2.14 -0.01 -5.43
C ALA A 32 2.12 -1.19 -4.44
N VAL A 33 0.94 -1.69 -4.07
CA VAL A 33 0.78 -2.81 -3.13
C VAL A 33 1.57 -4.06 -3.55
N TYR A 34 1.58 -4.36 -4.85
CA TYR A 34 2.27 -5.53 -5.40
C TYR A 34 3.68 -5.23 -5.93
N ALA A 35 4.24 -4.07 -5.64
CA ALA A 35 5.55 -3.67 -6.12
C ALA A 35 6.67 -4.61 -5.62
N GLU A 36 7.56 -4.98 -6.54
CA GLU A 36 8.78 -5.71 -6.21
C GLU A 36 9.72 -4.87 -5.34
N PRO A 37 10.68 -5.47 -4.60
CA PRO A 37 11.50 -4.76 -3.62
C PRO A 37 12.16 -3.47 -4.13
N ALA A 38 12.69 -3.46 -5.35
CA ALA A 38 13.36 -2.29 -5.93
C ALA A 38 12.40 -1.12 -6.21
N ARG A 39 11.09 -1.36 -6.27
CA ARG A 39 10.06 -0.40 -6.70
C ARG A 39 9.12 0.02 -5.58
N ARG A 40 9.44 -0.28 -4.32
CA ARG A 40 8.56 0.03 -3.18
C ARG A 40 8.71 1.50 -2.78
N PRO A 41 7.63 2.31 -2.77
CA PRO A 41 7.72 3.69 -2.31
C PRO A 41 7.80 3.76 -0.78
N THR A 42 8.46 4.82 -0.26
CA THR A 42 8.47 5.12 1.18
C THR A 42 7.12 5.67 1.66
N TYR A 43 6.51 6.52 0.85
CA TYR A 43 5.25 7.19 1.13
C TYR A 43 4.28 7.04 -0.05
N ILE A 44 2.98 6.99 0.25
CA ILE A 44 1.91 6.99 -0.76
C ILE A 44 0.93 8.13 -0.43
N GLY A 45 0.71 9.00 -1.40
CA GLY A 45 -0.23 10.12 -1.32
C GLY A 45 -1.18 10.15 -2.52
N HIS A 46 -2.26 10.93 -2.42
CA HIS A 46 -3.19 11.11 -3.54
C HIS A 46 -2.52 11.88 -4.67
N ASP A 47 -1.91 13.01 -4.32
CA ASP A 47 -1.36 14.00 -5.24
C ASP A 47 -0.39 14.94 -4.50
N LEU A 48 0.03 16.03 -5.14
CA LEU A 48 1.00 16.97 -4.57
C LEU A 48 0.51 17.67 -3.30
N ARG A 49 -0.80 17.71 -3.00
CA ARG A 49 -1.31 18.23 -1.72
C ARG A 49 -0.78 17.43 -0.53
N SER A 50 -0.39 16.17 -0.74
CA SER A 50 0.26 15.34 0.27
C SER A 50 1.58 15.94 0.77
N LEU A 51 2.25 16.84 0.03
CA LEU A 51 3.45 17.53 0.53
C LEU A 51 3.18 18.42 1.75
N HIS A 52 1.92 18.76 2.03
CA HIS A 52 1.52 19.54 3.19
C HIS A 52 1.06 18.67 4.38
N ALA A 53 1.02 17.34 4.22
CA ALA A 53 0.68 16.42 5.29
C ALA A 53 1.92 16.03 6.11
N GLU A 54 1.70 15.60 7.34
CA GLU A 54 2.75 15.00 8.15
C GLU A 54 3.24 13.69 7.50
N GLY A 55 4.55 13.54 7.31
CA GLY A 55 5.13 12.41 6.59
C GLY A 55 4.76 11.04 7.18
N GLU A 56 4.63 10.94 8.50
CA GLU A 56 4.23 9.69 9.16
C GLU A 56 2.81 9.24 8.76
N ARG A 57 1.91 10.16 8.40
CA ARG A 57 0.57 9.80 7.89
C ARG A 57 0.62 9.16 6.50
N LEU A 58 1.62 9.52 5.70
CA LEU A 58 1.76 9.06 4.32
C LEU A 58 2.57 7.76 4.20
N LYS A 59 3.24 7.36 5.28
CA LYS A 59 4.24 6.30 5.29
C LYS A 59 3.60 4.95 5.03
N VAL A 60 4.23 4.15 4.18
CA VAL A 60 3.85 2.75 4.04
C VAL A 60 4.24 2.03 5.32
N GLY A 61 3.25 1.49 6.01
CA GLY A 61 3.42 0.89 7.34
C GLY A 61 2.08 0.55 7.99
N PRO A 62 2.09 -0.05 9.19
CA PRO A 62 0.89 -0.27 9.99
C PRO A 62 0.11 1.04 10.18
N GLN A 63 -1.22 0.94 10.11
CA GLN A 63 -2.12 2.09 10.23
C GLN A 63 -3.09 1.86 11.38
N PRO A 64 -3.32 2.86 12.26
CA PRO A 64 -4.15 2.67 13.45
C PRO A 64 -5.56 2.15 13.17
N GLY A 65 -6.20 2.59 12.09
CA GLY A 65 -7.57 2.20 11.74
C GLY A 65 -7.73 0.80 11.14
N TRP A 66 -6.65 0.03 10.96
CA TRP A 66 -6.67 -1.25 10.28
C TRP A 66 -5.89 -2.33 11.03
N ARG A 67 -6.56 -3.44 11.33
CA ARG A 67 -5.90 -4.68 11.72
C ARG A 67 -5.60 -5.50 10.48
N VAL A 68 -4.36 -6.00 10.39
CA VAL A 68 -3.91 -6.82 9.26
C VAL A 68 -3.39 -8.15 9.77
N ASP A 69 -4.08 -9.22 9.42
CA ASP A 69 -3.71 -10.60 9.73
C ASP A 69 -3.05 -11.23 8.50
N VAL A 70 -1.78 -11.61 8.62
CA VAL A 70 -0.99 -12.20 7.52
C VAL A 70 -0.93 -13.71 7.70
N ALA A 71 -1.53 -14.44 6.77
CA ALA A 71 -1.48 -15.89 6.70
C ALA A 71 -0.70 -16.37 5.46
N ASP A 72 -0.51 -17.69 5.32
CA ASP A 72 0.27 -18.31 4.24
C ASP A 72 -0.31 -18.12 2.84
N THR A 73 -1.61 -17.88 2.71
CA THR A 73 -2.27 -17.76 1.40
C THR A 73 -3.00 -16.45 1.18
N ALA A 74 -3.27 -15.70 2.26
CA ALA A 74 -4.05 -14.48 2.22
C ALA A 74 -3.58 -13.48 3.29
N ILE A 75 -3.84 -12.21 3.02
CA ILE A 75 -3.77 -11.11 3.98
C ILE A 75 -5.21 -10.65 4.21
N THR A 76 -5.69 -10.77 5.44
CA THR A 76 -7.03 -10.36 5.83
C THR A 76 -6.96 -9.03 6.55
N VAL A 77 -7.75 -8.05 6.11
CA VAL A 77 -7.80 -6.72 6.71
C VAL A 77 -9.16 -6.49 7.34
N SER A 78 -9.19 -5.99 8.58
CA SER A 78 -10.39 -5.62 9.31
C SER A 78 -10.26 -4.20 9.86
N ALA A 79 -11.37 -3.49 10.04
CA ALA A 79 -11.38 -2.19 10.68
C ALA A 79 -10.96 -2.30 12.15
N ASP A 80 -10.12 -1.39 12.63
CA ASP A 80 -9.66 -1.34 14.02
C ASP A 80 -9.62 0.10 14.53
N GLY A 81 -10.79 0.68 14.83
CA GLY A 81 -10.88 2.07 15.27
C GLY A 81 -11.05 3.06 14.13
N SER A 82 -10.59 4.30 14.33
CA SER A 82 -10.83 5.41 13.40
C SER A 82 -9.81 5.44 12.26
N ASP A 83 -10.30 5.46 11.03
CA ASP A 83 -9.52 5.81 9.84
C ASP A 83 -9.08 7.28 9.92
N ASP A 84 -7.87 7.58 9.44
CA ASP A 84 -7.29 8.93 9.46
C ASP A 84 -7.98 9.89 8.47
N GLY A 85 -8.88 9.33 7.65
CA GLY A 85 -9.85 10.04 6.83
C GLY A 85 -9.38 10.36 5.42
N ASP A 86 -8.12 10.07 5.06
CA ASP A 86 -7.64 10.32 3.69
C ASP A 86 -7.99 9.16 2.73
N GLY A 87 -8.44 8.03 3.26
CA GLY A 87 -8.87 6.86 2.51
C GLY A 87 -7.72 6.04 1.90
N LEU A 88 -6.47 6.47 2.00
CA LEU A 88 -5.26 5.75 1.55
C LEU A 88 -4.58 4.96 2.67
N SER A 89 -4.96 5.18 3.93
CA SER A 89 -4.49 4.39 5.07
C SER A 89 -4.58 2.87 4.79
N ILE A 90 -5.68 2.38 4.21
CA ILE A 90 -5.80 0.94 3.90
C ILE A 90 -4.77 0.45 2.87
N VAL A 91 -4.44 1.28 1.88
CA VAL A 91 -3.43 0.97 0.86
C VAL A 91 -2.06 0.87 1.51
N ARG A 92 -1.72 1.81 2.41
CA ARG A 92 -0.46 1.83 3.15
C ARG A 92 -0.31 0.61 4.06
N ALA A 93 -1.38 0.24 4.78
CA ALA A 93 -1.40 -0.94 5.65
C ALA A 93 -1.22 -2.24 4.88
N VAL A 94 -1.95 -2.39 3.76
CA VAL A 94 -1.87 -3.60 2.92
C VAL A 94 -0.52 -3.70 2.22
N ALA A 95 -0.01 -2.62 1.64
CA ALA A 95 1.31 -2.60 1.00
C ALA A 95 2.39 -3.06 1.99
N ALA A 96 2.39 -2.52 3.21
CA ALA A 96 3.33 -2.92 4.25
C ALA A 96 3.28 -4.44 4.55
N ALA A 97 2.08 -5.00 4.67
CA ALA A 97 1.90 -6.43 4.92
C ALA A 97 2.36 -7.31 3.74
N VAL A 98 2.07 -6.91 2.49
CA VAL A 98 2.56 -7.61 1.28
C VAL A 98 4.09 -7.56 1.20
N TYR A 99 4.69 -6.41 1.53
CA TYR A 99 6.15 -6.23 1.48
C TYR A 99 6.88 -7.08 2.50
N ALA A 100 6.36 -7.12 3.74
CA ALA A 100 6.92 -7.92 4.83
C ALA A 100 6.93 -9.42 4.48
N ARG A 101 5.86 -9.90 3.83
CA ARG A 101 5.74 -11.30 3.41
C ARG A 101 6.71 -11.67 2.28
N SER A 102 6.94 -10.77 1.34
CA SER A 102 7.84 -11.05 0.19
C SER A 102 9.30 -11.25 0.61
N GLY A 103 9.70 -10.79 1.80
CA GLY A 103 11.04 -10.98 2.34
C GLY A 103 11.33 -12.39 2.87
N SER A 104 10.33 -13.27 2.98
CA SER A 104 10.46 -14.59 3.63
C SER A 104 10.74 -15.78 2.70
N GLY A 105 11.03 -15.55 1.41
CA GLY A 105 11.51 -16.60 0.50
C GLY A 105 10.44 -17.54 -0.10
N SER A 106 9.15 -17.25 0.11
CA SER A 106 8.04 -17.93 -0.58
C SER A 106 7.94 -17.42 -2.03
N GLY A 107 7.96 -18.32 -3.01
CA GLY A 107 7.83 -18.01 -4.44
C GLY A 107 6.64 -17.10 -4.81
N SER A 108 6.76 -16.49 -6.00
CA SER A 108 6.01 -15.34 -6.55
C SER A 108 4.51 -15.53 -6.79
N ARG A 109 3.78 -16.15 -5.85
CA ARG A 109 2.33 -16.20 -5.93
C ARG A 109 1.76 -14.90 -5.39
N GLU A 110 1.08 -14.14 -6.26
CA GLU A 110 0.34 -12.93 -5.89
C GLU A 110 -0.52 -13.24 -4.66
N VAL A 111 -0.22 -12.56 -3.55
CA VAL A 111 -0.89 -12.77 -2.28
C VAL A 111 -2.32 -12.27 -2.39
N ARG A 112 -3.29 -13.08 -1.97
CA ARG A 112 -4.69 -12.67 -1.97
C ARG A 112 -4.95 -11.69 -0.83
N ILE A 113 -5.66 -10.61 -1.11
CA ILE A 113 -6.12 -9.65 -0.09
C ILE A 113 -7.60 -9.89 0.15
N GLU A 114 -7.99 -10.08 1.40
CA GLU A 114 -9.35 -10.39 1.82
C GLU A 114 -9.84 -9.37 2.86
N ALA A 115 -11.15 -9.14 2.89
CA ALA A 115 -11.80 -8.28 3.87
C ALA A 115 -12.39 -9.11 5.02
N GLY A 116 -12.01 -8.81 6.26
CA GLY A 116 -12.57 -9.42 7.46
C GLY A 116 -13.94 -8.85 7.87
N ASP A 117 -14.29 -7.66 7.36
CA ASP A 117 -15.59 -7.01 7.62
C ASP A 117 -16.04 -6.13 6.43
N ASP A 118 -17.25 -5.58 6.51
CA ASP A 118 -17.85 -4.76 5.46
C ASP A 118 -17.12 -3.42 5.25
N HIS A 119 -16.53 -2.86 6.31
CA HIS A 119 -15.82 -1.58 6.23
C HIS A 119 -14.51 -1.75 5.45
N ALA A 120 -13.73 -2.79 5.78
CA ALA A 120 -12.56 -3.20 5.03
C ALA A 120 -12.92 -3.58 3.59
N ARG A 121 -14.02 -4.29 3.36
CA ARG A 121 -14.47 -4.66 2.01
C ARG A 121 -14.74 -3.42 1.15
N ALA A 122 -15.46 -2.45 1.70
CA ALA A 122 -15.72 -1.19 1.00
C ALA A 122 -14.41 -0.42 0.73
N ALA A 123 -13.50 -0.36 1.70
CA ALA A 123 -12.23 0.36 1.57
C ALA A 123 -11.27 -0.29 0.57
N LEU A 124 -11.12 -1.62 0.58
CA LEU A 124 -10.34 -2.36 -0.40
C LEU A 124 -10.96 -2.26 -1.79
N GLY A 125 -12.30 -2.28 -1.88
CA GLY A 125 -13.05 -2.13 -3.12
C GLY A 125 -12.79 -0.77 -3.80
N ARG A 126 -12.73 0.33 -3.04
CA ARG A 126 -12.38 1.68 -3.57
C ARG A 126 -11.04 1.71 -4.32
N TRP A 127 -10.11 0.83 -3.95
CA TRP A 127 -8.76 0.77 -4.51
C TRP A 127 -8.51 -0.46 -5.38
N SER A 128 -9.55 -1.21 -5.75
CA SER A 128 -9.44 -2.42 -6.57
C SER A 128 -8.45 -3.46 -6.01
N LEU A 129 -8.37 -3.59 -4.68
CA LEU A 129 -7.46 -4.50 -3.99
C LEU A 129 -8.06 -5.89 -3.74
N VAL A 130 -9.37 -6.04 -3.83
CA VAL A 130 -10.03 -7.36 -3.78
C VAL A 130 -10.17 -7.88 -5.21
N ARG A 131 -9.90 -9.18 -5.45
CA ARG A 131 -10.32 -9.83 -6.69
C ARG A 131 -11.84 -9.96 -6.68
N THR A 132 -12.49 -9.44 -7.71
CA THR A 132 -13.85 -9.83 -8.06
C THR A 132 -13.72 -11.16 -8.81
N ASP A 133 -14.26 -12.22 -8.22
CA ASP A 133 -14.40 -13.52 -8.90
C ASP A 133 -15.38 -13.43 -10.07
#